data_AF-A0AAE0T8E6-F1
#
_entry.id   AF-A0AAE0T8E6-F1
#
_cell.length_a   1.000
_cell.length_b   1.000
_cell.length_c   1.000
_cell.angle_alpha   90.00
_cell.angle_beta   90.00
_cell.angle_gamma   90.00
#
_symmetry.space_group_name_H-M   'P 1'
#
loop_
_entity.id
_entity.type
_entity.pdbx_description
1 polymer ?
#
loop_
_entity_poly.entity_id
_entity_poly.type
_entity_poly.pdbx_seq_one_letter_code
_entity_poly.pdbx_strand_id
1 'polypeptide(L)'
;MKVTVINEEGNYTNWDKNFLEQCKREQYSMNVGTTKLFEDSKVRIWQIYLRPGEEMPFHKHDKDYNWTSLKKGNAVSHYFGGKVAEIEYERGDIVFYNHSENVLCSVSIRPLFSQNPRDTLYLESIALSFHKAAGAVIQALLVEDGVNVKASSAPHALAYEHLATGKVDFVCAAWLPGSHGKYLDSIAKVGQVIEKFSVIYNPYTIWGVPDYIPANEVASVGDLKKPNVAAKMNKLIQGIGAGAGISRFSREIVEKYKLGEWGYHFENGSMEDCVNAFERAYAKKEWVVVPLWHPQYLHSKYKIRELKEPNGLLRVPPPPAAVVATYLPFQKIGNIIMTSFQLPFKNGKLEYAGKLGKEYTTNQGKQIAQLCALNGIAQLKLAANNDLTKIRVVKIDGHVGCVEGFNDIPLVLNGASELINEVFQENGKHARTALGHHVMPLNAPVMLGFTAELLN
;
A
#
# COMPACT_ATOMS: atom_id res chain seq x y z
N MET A 1 -27.40 13.80 0.37
CA MET A 1 -27.38 14.23 1.78
C MET A 1 -28.65 13.72 2.45
N LYS A 2 -28.52 13.01 3.57
CA LYS A 2 -29.65 12.54 4.36
C LYS A 2 -29.66 13.27 5.69
N VAL A 3 -30.80 13.87 6.02
CA VAL A 3 -30.99 14.64 7.27
C VAL A 3 -31.98 13.90 8.15
N THR A 4 -31.61 13.69 9.41
CA THR A 4 -32.48 13.10 10.43
C THR A 4 -32.57 14.06 11.60
N VAL A 5 -33.76 14.62 11.83
CA VAL A 5 -34.01 15.49 12.99
C VAL A 5 -34.05 14.61 14.23
N ILE A 6 -33.16 14.89 15.18
CA ILE A 6 -33.05 14.16 16.45
C ILE A 6 -33.55 14.99 17.63
N ASN A 7 -33.78 16.29 17.42
CA ASN A 7 -34.43 17.18 18.36
C ASN A 7 -35.21 18.26 17.60
N GLU A 8 -36.49 18.42 17.93
CA GLU A 8 -37.37 19.38 17.27
C GLU A 8 -37.14 20.82 17.71
N GLU A 9 -37.57 21.76 16.86
CA GLU A 9 -37.53 23.18 17.16
C GLU A 9 -38.35 23.52 18.42
N GLY A 10 -37.88 24.47 19.22
CA GLY A 10 -38.45 24.87 20.50
C GLY A 10 -38.05 24.00 21.69
N ASN A 11 -37.40 22.85 21.46
CA ASN A 11 -36.95 21.97 22.54
C ASN A 11 -35.47 22.20 22.89
N TYR A 12 -35.20 22.74 24.07
CA TYR A 12 -33.83 23.01 24.55
C TYR A 12 -33.38 22.08 25.69
N THR A 13 -34.17 21.04 26.01
CA THR A 13 -34.02 20.25 27.24
C THR A 13 -32.65 19.55 27.34
N ASN A 14 -32.05 19.19 26.21
CA ASN A 14 -30.79 18.43 26.14
C ASN A 14 -29.60 19.27 25.65
N TRP A 15 -29.74 20.60 25.60
CA TRP A 15 -28.66 21.48 25.17
C TRP A 15 -27.70 21.80 26.32
N ASP A 16 -26.41 21.86 26.02
CA ASP A 16 -25.40 22.27 26.99
C ASP A 16 -25.68 23.71 27.50
N LYS A 17 -25.46 23.94 28.80
CA LYS A 17 -25.77 25.24 29.42
C LYS A 17 -24.92 26.37 28.87
N ASN A 18 -23.66 26.13 28.51
CA ASN A 18 -22.80 27.14 27.89
C ASN A 18 -23.27 27.46 26.46
N PHE A 19 -23.77 26.45 25.73
CA PHE A 19 -24.38 26.63 24.41
C PHE A 19 -25.61 27.55 24.47
N LEU A 20 -26.51 27.31 25.43
CA LEU A 20 -27.68 28.17 25.62
C LEU A 20 -27.28 29.61 26.00
N GLU A 21 -26.24 29.80 26.81
CA GLU A 21 -25.73 31.12 27.15
C GLU A 21 -25.06 31.82 25.95
N GLN A 22 -24.38 31.09 25.06
CA GLN A 22 -23.83 31.65 23.83
C GLN A 22 -24.94 32.09 22.86
N CYS A 23 -26.00 31.30 22.72
CA CYS A 23 -27.19 31.68 21.96
C CYS A 23 -27.84 32.97 22.52
N LYS A 24 -27.97 33.10 23.84
CA LYS A 24 -28.56 34.30 24.47
C LYS A 24 -27.74 35.58 24.31
N ARG A 25 -26.43 35.48 24.10
CA ARG A 25 -25.52 36.65 23.97
C ARG A 25 -25.50 37.25 22.57
N GLU A 26 -26.19 36.65 21.59
CA GLU A 26 -26.17 37.07 20.17
C GLU A 26 -24.76 37.29 19.61
N GLN A 27 -23.74 36.62 20.18
CA GLN A 27 -22.38 36.68 19.67
C GLN A 27 -22.24 35.60 18.59
N TYR A 28 -22.48 35.99 17.35
CA TYR A 28 -22.33 35.13 16.19
C TYR A 28 -21.17 35.56 15.30
N SER A 29 -20.50 34.55 14.74
CA SER A 29 -19.47 34.76 13.72
C SER A 29 -20.11 34.91 12.34
N MET A 30 -19.55 35.80 11.50
CA MET A 30 -19.84 35.82 10.06
C MET A 30 -18.93 34.87 9.27
N ASN A 31 -18.01 34.19 9.95
CA ASN A 31 -17.18 33.15 9.35
C ASN A 31 -17.99 31.86 9.34
N VAL A 32 -18.46 31.50 8.14
CA VAL A 32 -19.25 30.28 7.90
C VAL A 32 -18.37 29.08 7.53
N GLY A 33 -17.08 29.14 7.88
CA GLY A 33 -16.18 28.01 7.75
C GLY A 33 -14.88 28.14 8.55
N THR A 34 -14.10 27.06 8.59
CA THR A 34 -12.85 27.01 9.35
C THR A 34 -11.71 27.74 8.65
N THR A 35 -11.74 27.83 7.31
CA THR A 35 -10.75 28.57 6.52
C THR A 35 -11.40 29.32 5.36
N LYS A 36 -11.07 30.61 5.18
CA LYS A 36 -11.49 31.38 4.00
C LYS A 36 -10.53 31.09 2.85
N LEU A 37 -11.03 30.49 1.78
CA LEU A 37 -10.21 30.15 0.61
C LEU A 37 -10.14 31.31 -0.39
N PHE A 38 -11.23 32.06 -0.54
CA PHE A 38 -11.34 33.15 -1.51
C PHE A 38 -12.40 34.15 -1.10
N GLU A 39 -12.20 35.43 -1.43
CA GLU A 39 -13.20 36.48 -1.31
C GLU A 39 -12.98 37.58 -2.34
N ASP A 40 -14.05 37.98 -3.03
CA ASP A 40 -14.12 39.21 -3.81
C ASP A 40 -15.46 39.93 -3.58
N SER A 41 -15.75 40.96 -4.39
CA SER A 41 -16.99 41.74 -4.30
C SER A 41 -18.29 40.97 -4.57
N LYS A 42 -18.21 39.75 -5.11
CA LYS A 42 -19.35 38.94 -5.57
C LYS A 42 -19.47 37.60 -4.86
N VAL A 43 -18.36 36.96 -4.50
CA VAL A 43 -18.36 35.62 -3.93
C VAL A 43 -17.35 35.47 -2.79
N ARG A 44 -17.72 34.65 -1.81
CA ARG A 44 -16.84 34.20 -0.72
C ARG A 44 -16.86 32.68 -0.68
N ILE A 45 -15.68 32.06 -0.66
CA ILE A 45 -15.53 30.60 -0.59
C ILE A 45 -14.89 30.24 0.74
N TRP A 46 -15.57 29.40 1.50
CA TRP A 46 -15.06 28.84 2.76
C TRP A 46 -14.84 27.35 2.63
N GLN A 47 -13.85 26.85 3.35
CA GLN A 47 -13.67 25.44 3.64
C GLN A 47 -14.08 25.20 5.09
N ILE A 48 -14.81 24.10 5.31
CA ILE A 48 -14.97 23.50 6.62
C ILE A 48 -14.20 22.21 6.66
N TYR A 49 -13.28 22.15 7.60
CA TYR A 49 -12.52 20.97 7.95
C TYR A 49 -12.60 20.82 9.47
N LEU A 50 -13.28 19.77 9.91
CA LEU A 50 -13.44 19.40 11.31
C LEU A 50 -12.97 17.96 11.47
N ARG A 51 -12.13 17.72 12.47
CA ARG A 51 -11.74 16.36 12.90
C ARG A 51 -12.87 15.74 13.73
N PRO A 52 -12.91 14.40 13.88
CA PRO A 52 -13.88 13.77 14.77
C PRO A 52 -13.81 14.35 16.20
N GLY A 53 -14.95 14.80 16.73
CA GLY A 53 -15.04 15.46 18.03
C GLY A 53 -14.77 16.98 18.00
N GLU A 54 -14.31 17.54 16.89
CA GLU A 54 -14.23 18.99 16.73
C GLU A 54 -15.58 19.60 16.35
N GLU A 55 -15.76 20.85 16.75
CA GLU A 55 -16.95 21.64 16.53
C GLU A 55 -16.57 23.05 16.04
N MET A 56 -17.37 23.57 15.11
CA MET A 56 -17.29 24.96 14.70
C MET A 56 -18.29 25.79 15.50
N PRO A 57 -17.92 26.98 16.02
CA PRO A 57 -18.85 27.80 16.78
C PRO A 57 -20.05 28.25 15.93
N PHE A 58 -21.11 28.70 16.61
CA PHE A 58 -22.27 29.29 15.94
C PHE A 58 -21.88 30.43 14.99
N HIS A 59 -22.41 30.35 13.79
CA HIS A 59 -22.20 31.33 12.74
C HIS A 59 -23.53 31.62 12.02
N LYS A 60 -23.56 32.78 11.37
CA LYS A 60 -24.74 33.27 10.66
C LYS A 60 -24.54 33.21 9.16
N HIS A 61 -25.54 32.66 8.47
CA HIS A 61 -25.65 32.76 7.01
C HIS A 61 -26.56 33.94 6.64
N ASP A 62 -25.99 35.02 6.10
CA ASP A 62 -26.69 36.26 5.74
C ASP A 62 -26.80 36.49 4.21
N LYS A 63 -26.43 35.49 3.41
CA LYS A 63 -26.48 35.48 1.95
C LYS A 63 -26.94 34.12 1.46
N ASP A 64 -27.41 34.05 0.21
CA ASP A 64 -27.60 32.79 -0.49
C ASP A 64 -26.27 32.04 -0.54
N TYR A 65 -26.30 30.74 -0.29
CA TYR A 65 -25.09 29.93 -0.32
C TYR A 65 -25.38 28.52 -0.81
N ASN A 66 -24.36 27.92 -1.43
CA ASN A 66 -24.32 26.49 -1.67
C ASN A 66 -23.34 25.82 -0.70
N TRP A 67 -23.71 24.63 -0.28
CA TRP A 67 -22.84 23.73 0.46
C TRP A 67 -22.42 22.58 -0.44
N THR A 68 -21.17 22.15 -0.35
CA THR A 68 -20.67 20.98 -1.10
C THR A 68 -19.83 20.10 -0.20
N SER A 69 -20.21 18.83 -0.08
CA SER A 69 -19.43 17.85 0.68
C SER A 69 -18.29 17.28 -0.15
N LEU A 70 -17.05 17.49 0.30
CA LEU A 70 -15.85 16.95 -0.37
C LEU A 70 -15.51 15.52 0.06
N LYS A 71 -16.04 15.06 1.21
CA LYS A 71 -15.79 13.72 1.78
C LYS A 71 -17.09 13.15 2.37
N LYS A 72 -17.22 11.82 2.34
CA LYS A 72 -18.27 11.13 3.09
C LYS A 72 -18.07 11.34 4.60
N GLY A 73 -19.14 11.56 5.36
CA GLY A 73 -19.05 11.74 6.80
C GLY A 73 -20.40 11.97 7.47
N ASN A 74 -20.40 11.91 8.81
CA ASN A 74 -21.57 12.16 9.64
C ASN A 74 -21.32 13.37 10.52
N ALA A 75 -22.27 14.31 10.56
CA ALA A 75 -22.21 15.47 11.43
C ALA A 75 -23.49 15.61 12.26
N VAL A 76 -23.36 16.35 13.36
CA VAL A 76 -24.49 16.87 14.14
C VAL A 76 -24.52 18.37 13.95
N SER A 77 -25.65 18.88 13.47
CA SER A 77 -25.90 20.32 13.32
C SER A 77 -26.89 20.80 14.37
N HIS A 78 -26.51 21.86 15.09
CA HIS A 78 -27.34 22.56 16.05
C HIS A 78 -27.85 23.85 15.42
N TYR A 79 -29.15 24.11 15.53
CA TYR A 79 -29.79 25.31 14.99
C TYR A 79 -30.36 26.15 16.12
N PHE A 80 -30.28 27.47 15.99
CA PHE A 80 -30.66 28.40 17.06
C PHE A 80 -32.08 28.23 17.61
N GLY A 81 -33.03 27.78 16.80
CA GLY A 81 -34.39 27.46 17.25
C GLY A 81 -34.48 26.24 18.18
N GLY A 82 -33.37 25.62 18.59
CA GLY A 82 -33.34 24.42 19.43
C GLY A 82 -33.31 23.12 18.64
N LYS A 83 -33.55 23.18 17.32
CA LYS A 83 -33.50 22.01 16.45
C LYS A 83 -32.08 21.42 16.41
N VAL A 84 -31.99 20.09 16.46
CA VAL A 84 -30.74 19.34 16.25
C VAL A 84 -30.98 18.28 15.19
N ALA A 85 -30.08 18.22 14.21
CA ALA A 85 -30.15 17.24 13.14
C ALA A 85 -28.84 16.48 12.98
N GLU A 86 -28.95 15.18 12.78
CA GLU A 86 -27.88 14.36 12.22
C GLU A 86 -27.91 14.48 10.70
N ILE A 87 -26.73 14.67 10.12
CA ILE A 87 -26.56 14.79 8.68
C ILE A 87 -25.54 13.76 8.23
N GLU A 88 -25.98 12.86 7.35
CA GLU A 88 -25.12 11.93 6.62
C GLU A 88 -24.81 12.55 5.26
N TYR A 89 -23.51 12.79 5.00
CA TYR A 89 -23.00 13.31 3.73
C TYR A 89 -22.37 12.20 2.91
N GLU A 90 -22.69 12.15 1.63
CA GLU A 90 -21.92 11.45 0.61
C GLU A 90 -20.99 12.43 -0.12
N ARG A 91 -19.91 11.91 -0.71
CA ARG A 91 -18.98 12.73 -1.49
C ARG A 91 -19.71 13.32 -2.70
N GLY A 92 -19.63 14.63 -2.87
CA GLY A 92 -20.28 15.34 -3.98
C GLY A 92 -21.73 15.73 -3.69
N ASP A 93 -22.24 15.51 -2.48
CA ASP A 93 -23.51 16.10 -2.07
C ASP A 93 -23.45 17.63 -2.18
N ILE A 94 -24.44 18.21 -2.86
CA ILE A 94 -24.60 19.66 -3.02
C ILE A 94 -25.98 20.05 -2.56
N VAL A 95 -26.06 21.11 -1.74
CA VAL A 95 -27.33 21.70 -1.30
C VAL A 95 -27.24 23.21 -1.49
N PHE A 96 -28.34 23.80 -1.96
CA PHE A 96 -28.47 25.23 -2.14
C PHE A 96 -29.49 25.79 -1.15
N TYR A 97 -29.15 26.91 -0.52
CA TYR A 97 -29.98 27.58 0.46
C TYR A 97 -30.25 29.02 0.00
N ASN A 98 -31.53 29.37 -0.11
CA ASN A 98 -31.98 30.74 -0.32
C ASN A 98 -32.06 31.48 1.02
N HIS A 99 -31.63 32.72 1.05
CA HIS A 99 -31.67 33.64 2.18
C HIS A 99 -33.11 34.17 2.38
N SER A 100 -34.05 33.28 2.68
CA SER A 100 -35.36 33.62 3.22
C SER A 100 -35.44 33.38 4.73
N GLU A 101 -34.45 32.69 5.31
CA GLU A 101 -34.37 32.38 6.75
C GLU A 101 -32.96 32.70 7.24
N ASN A 102 -32.83 33.53 8.28
CA ASN A 102 -31.56 33.76 8.97
C ASN A 102 -31.17 32.46 9.70
N VAL A 103 -30.47 31.55 9.02
CA VAL A 103 -30.04 30.29 9.64
C VAL A 103 -28.76 30.56 10.44
N LEU A 104 -28.89 30.43 11.76
CA LEU A 104 -27.77 30.37 12.67
C LEU A 104 -27.54 28.91 13.07
N CYS A 105 -26.37 28.37 12.75
CA CYS A 105 -26.05 26.97 13.01
C CYS A 105 -24.62 26.76 13.55
N SER A 106 -24.43 25.64 14.24
CA SER A 106 -23.14 25.05 14.59
C SER A 106 -23.08 23.64 13.99
N VAL A 107 -21.90 23.20 13.57
CA VAL A 107 -21.67 21.85 13.02
C VAL A 107 -20.53 21.20 13.80
N SER A 108 -20.75 19.95 14.23
CA SER A 108 -19.75 19.09 14.87
C SER A 108 -19.67 17.74 14.18
N ILE A 109 -18.48 17.14 14.12
CA ILE A 109 -18.31 15.78 13.59
C ILE A 109 -18.35 14.81 14.76
N ARG A 110 -19.19 13.76 14.66
CA ARG A 110 -19.21 12.73 15.70
C ARG A 110 -17.82 12.09 15.81
N PRO A 111 -17.29 11.88 17.04
CA PRO A 111 -16.17 10.97 17.23
C PRO A 111 -16.50 9.63 16.56
N LEU A 112 -15.54 9.06 15.83
CA LEU A 112 -15.66 7.72 15.24
C LEU A 112 -15.95 6.64 16.29
N PHE A 113 -15.75 6.95 17.56
CA PHE A 113 -15.97 6.07 18.70
C PHE A 113 -16.83 6.80 19.74
N SER A 114 -18.09 6.40 19.88
CA SER A 114 -18.86 6.72 21.08
C SER A 114 -19.39 5.44 21.70
N GLN A 115 -19.17 5.34 23.01
CA GLN A 115 -19.65 4.33 23.97
C GLN A 115 -18.79 3.06 24.10
N ASN A 116 -17.61 3.26 24.69
CA ASN A 116 -16.70 2.32 25.39
C ASN A 116 -16.18 1.08 24.62
N PRO A 117 -14.99 1.21 24.00
CA PRO A 117 -13.89 0.27 24.28
C PRO A 117 -12.52 0.97 24.36
N ARG A 118 -11.72 0.70 25.42
CA ARG A 118 -10.37 1.27 25.71
C ARG A 118 -10.01 2.58 24.99
N ASP A 119 -10.00 3.70 25.72
CA ASP A 119 -9.53 5.03 25.26
C ASP A 119 -8.03 5.08 24.86
N THR A 120 -7.36 3.94 24.71
CA THR A 120 -5.95 3.86 24.34
C THR A 120 -5.73 2.62 23.48
N LEU A 121 -5.21 2.83 22.28
CA LEU A 121 -4.70 1.78 21.42
C LEU A 121 -3.28 1.40 21.83
N TYR A 122 -3.03 0.11 22.06
CA TYR A 122 -1.71 -0.44 22.36
C TYR A 122 -1.09 -0.98 21.07
N LEU A 123 -0.12 -0.25 20.53
CA LEU A 123 0.63 -0.61 19.32
C LEU A 123 1.98 -1.21 19.72
N GLU A 124 2.33 -2.36 19.18
CA GLU A 124 3.65 -2.95 19.39
C GLU A 124 4.39 -3.20 18.08
N SER A 125 5.68 -2.90 18.09
CA SER A 125 6.58 -3.19 16.98
C SER A 125 7.59 -4.27 17.38
N ILE A 126 8.04 -5.06 16.42
CA ILE A 126 9.20 -5.93 16.67
C ILE A 126 10.41 -5.06 17.04
N ALA A 127 11.22 -5.48 18.01
CA ALA A 127 12.38 -4.76 18.53
C ALA A 127 13.58 -4.73 17.54
N LEU A 128 13.33 -4.26 16.32
CA LEU A 128 14.31 -3.97 15.27
C LEU A 128 14.07 -2.55 14.76
N SER A 129 15.14 -1.84 14.40
CA SER A 129 15.10 -0.40 14.07
C SER A 129 14.05 -0.03 13.03
N PHE A 130 13.93 -0.79 11.94
CA PHE A 130 12.98 -0.47 10.86
C PHE A 130 11.52 -0.78 11.24
N HIS A 131 11.26 -1.80 12.06
CA HIS A 131 9.92 -2.07 12.59
C HIS A 131 9.50 -0.95 13.54
N LYS A 132 10.43 -0.47 14.38
CA LYS A 132 10.21 0.69 15.25
C LYS A 132 9.90 1.95 14.44
N ALA A 133 10.64 2.19 13.35
CA ALA A 133 10.38 3.32 12.46
C ALA A 133 8.99 3.24 11.81
N ALA A 134 8.60 2.06 11.29
CA ALA A 134 7.27 1.85 10.75
C ALA A 134 6.17 2.05 11.81
N GLY A 135 6.35 1.49 13.01
CA GLY A 135 5.43 1.68 14.13
C GLY A 135 5.29 3.14 14.56
N ALA A 136 6.39 3.89 14.60
CA ALA A 136 6.38 5.31 14.95
C ALA A 136 5.62 6.16 13.90
N VAL A 137 5.76 5.86 12.61
CA VAL A 137 4.97 6.54 11.56
C VAL A 137 3.48 6.26 11.72
N ILE A 138 3.11 5.00 11.96
CA ILE A 138 1.69 4.64 12.19
C ILE A 138 1.16 5.30 13.47
N GLN A 139 1.95 5.33 14.54
CA GLN A 139 1.59 6.03 15.77
C GLN A 139 1.36 7.53 15.49
N ALA A 140 2.25 8.19 14.75
CA ALA A 140 2.13 9.60 14.44
C ALA A 140 0.84 9.91 13.66
N LEU A 141 0.50 9.10 12.66
CA LEU A 141 -0.74 9.25 11.89
C LEU A 141 -1.99 9.08 12.76
N LEU A 142 -2.01 8.06 13.61
CA LEU A 142 -3.13 7.80 14.52
C LEU A 142 -3.30 8.93 15.54
N VAL A 143 -2.20 9.44 16.10
CA VAL A 143 -2.22 10.59 17.01
C VAL A 143 -2.68 11.86 16.29
N GLU A 144 -2.26 12.07 15.04
CA GLU A 144 -2.73 13.17 14.20
C GLU A 144 -4.24 13.09 13.97
N ASP A 145 -4.80 11.89 13.86
CA ASP A 145 -6.24 11.64 13.73
C ASP A 145 -7.00 11.62 15.08
N GLY A 146 -6.34 11.98 16.18
CA GLY A 146 -6.96 12.11 17.51
C GLY A 146 -7.07 10.80 18.30
N VAL A 147 -6.41 9.73 17.86
CA VAL A 147 -6.36 8.45 18.58
C VAL A 147 -5.26 8.50 19.64
N ASN A 148 -5.58 8.15 20.88
CA ASN A 148 -4.59 7.97 21.94
C ASN A 148 -3.88 6.63 21.78
N VAL A 149 -2.56 6.65 21.55
CA VAL A 149 -1.76 5.45 21.23
C VAL A 149 -0.59 5.29 22.20
N LYS A 150 -0.49 4.12 22.83
CA LYS A 150 0.72 3.68 23.55
C LYS A 150 1.52 2.71 22.70
N ALA A 151 2.69 3.15 22.24
CA ALA A 151 3.60 2.33 21.47
C ALA A 151 4.63 1.61 22.36
N SER A 152 4.87 0.33 22.10
CA SER A 152 5.94 -0.47 22.71
C SER A 152 6.75 -1.22 21.65
N SER A 153 7.82 -1.89 22.09
CA SER A 153 8.53 -2.84 21.24
C SER A 153 8.94 -4.08 21.99
N ALA A 154 8.81 -5.25 21.36
CA ALA A 154 9.17 -6.53 21.95
C ALA A 154 9.90 -7.44 20.94
N PRO A 155 10.68 -8.44 21.41
CA PRO A 155 11.21 -9.48 20.55
C PRO A 155 10.09 -10.22 19.80
N HIS A 156 10.39 -10.76 18.61
CA HIS A 156 9.43 -11.42 17.72
C HIS A 156 8.38 -12.30 18.43
N ALA A 157 8.80 -13.33 19.16
CA ALA A 157 7.87 -14.27 19.80
C ALA A 157 6.99 -13.58 20.85
N LEU A 158 7.59 -12.71 21.66
CA LEU A 158 6.91 -12.01 22.74
C LEU A 158 5.87 -11.02 22.20
N ALA A 159 6.15 -10.33 21.09
CA ALA A 159 5.20 -9.42 20.48
C ALA A 159 3.92 -10.14 20.01
N TYR A 160 4.07 -11.33 19.44
CA TYR A 160 2.92 -12.15 19.04
C TYR A 160 2.21 -12.81 20.23
N GLU A 161 2.92 -13.10 21.32
CA GLU A 161 2.29 -13.52 22.59
C GLU A 161 1.46 -12.39 23.22
N HIS A 162 1.96 -11.16 23.22
CA HIS A 162 1.21 -9.99 23.68
C HIS A 162 -0.05 -9.77 22.83
N LEU A 163 0.06 -9.95 21.50
CA LEU A 163 -1.09 -9.88 20.60
C LEU A 163 -2.11 -10.99 20.93
N ALA A 164 -1.63 -12.22 21.10
CA ALA A 164 -2.45 -13.39 21.43
C ALA A 164 -3.15 -13.29 22.80
N THR A 165 -2.65 -12.46 23.70
CA THR A 165 -3.22 -12.30 25.05
C THR A 165 -4.08 -11.05 25.17
N GLY A 166 -4.22 -10.26 24.10
CA GLY A 166 -4.91 -8.96 24.13
C GLY A 166 -4.19 -7.90 24.97
N LYS A 167 -2.91 -8.11 25.28
CA LYS A 167 -2.03 -7.13 25.94
C LYS A 167 -1.69 -5.98 25.01
N VAL A 168 -1.62 -6.24 23.71
CA VAL A 168 -1.52 -5.22 22.65
C VAL A 168 -2.62 -5.45 21.63
N ASP A 169 -3.12 -4.38 21.05
CA ASP A 169 -4.23 -4.44 20.09
C ASP A 169 -3.70 -4.58 18.65
N PHE A 170 -2.47 -4.11 18.40
CA PHE A 170 -1.91 -4.03 17.06
C PHE A 170 -0.43 -4.39 17.05
N VAL A 171 -0.02 -5.31 16.16
CA VAL A 171 1.40 -5.52 15.84
C VAL A 171 1.70 -4.90 14.48
N CYS A 172 2.55 -3.87 14.47
CA CYS A 172 2.92 -3.19 13.24
C CYS A 172 4.02 -3.95 12.47
N ALA A 173 4.04 -3.76 11.14
CA ALA A 173 5.12 -4.23 10.28
C ALA A 173 5.29 -5.76 10.26
N ALA A 174 4.20 -6.53 10.28
CA ALA A 174 4.25 -7.98 10.18
C ALA A 174 4.70 -8.49 8.79
N TRP A 175 5.68 -9.40 8.75
CA TRP A 175 6.22 -9.98 7.52
C TRP A 175 5.53 -11.30 7.21
N LEU A 176 4.42 -11.22 6.46
CA LEU A 176 3.54 -12.35 6.15
C LEU A 176 3.64 -12.76 4.67
N PRO A 177 3.42 -14.06 4.34
CA PRO A 177 3.28 -15.18 5.27
C PRO A 177 4.63 -15.69 5.82
N GLY A 178 5.76 -15.24 5.27
CA GLY A 178 7.08 -15.85 5.50
C GLY A 178 7.59 -15.80 6.95
N SER A 179 8.08 -14.64 7.40
CA SER A 179 8.79 -14.54 8.69
C SER A 179 7.86 -14.71 9.89
N HIS A 180 6.65 -14.16 9.84
CA HIS A 180 5.75 -14.11 10.99
C HIS A 180 4.50 -15.00 10.88
N GLY A 181 4.26 -15.67 9.74
CA GLY A 181 3.08 -16.52 9.54
C GLY A 181 2.94 -17.60 10.61
N LYS A 182 4.04 -18.26 10.99
CA LYS A 182 4.03 -19.28 12.05
C LYS A 182 3.44 -18.80 13.38
N TYR A 183 3.58 -17.51 13.70
CA TYR A 183 3.07 -16.95 14.94
C TYR A 183 1.56 -16.75 14.85
N LEU A 184 1.06 -16.31 13.68
CA LEU A 184 -0.37 -16.25 13.42
C LEU A 184 -1.01 -17.64 13.39
N ASP A 185 -0.34 -18.64 12.81
CA ASP A 185 -0.82 -20.02 12.83
C ASP A 185 -0.99 -20.54 14.26
N SER A 186 -0.07 -20.19 15.17
CA SER A 186 -0.17 -20.51 16.60
C SER A 186 -1.34 -19.81 17.28
N ILE A 187 -1.63 -18.55 16.94
CA ILE A 187 -2.75 -17.78 17.50
C ILE A 187 -4.09 -18.32 16.98
N ALA A 188 -4.18 -18.64 15.70
CA ALA A 188 -5.39 -19.20 15.09
C ALA A 188 -5.78 -20.55 15.74
N LYS A 189 -4.80 -21.37 16.15
CA LYS A 189 -5.03 -22.65 16.84
C LYS A 189 -5.70 -22.50 18.21
N VAL A 190 -5.57 -21.35 18.86
CA VAL A 190 -6.23 -21.07 20.15
C VAL A 190 -7.53 -20.28 19.99
N GLY A 191 -8.07 -20.21 18.76
CA GLY A 191 -9.40 -19.69 18.48
C GLY A 191 -9.49 -18.16 18.37
N GLN A 192 -8.36 -17.45 18.39
CA GLN A 192 -8.35 -16.01 18.17
C GLN A 192 -8.25 -15.65 16.69
N VAL A 193 -9.08 -14.69 16.28
CA VAL A 193 -9.08 -14.15 14.92
C VAL A 193 -8.21 -12.90 14.90
N ILE A 194 -7.11 -12.96 14.16
CA ILE A 194 -6.26 -11.79 13.87
C ILE A 194 -6.52 -11.34 12.45
N GLU A 195 -6.92 -10.09 12.29
CA GLU A 195 -7.18 -9.49 11.00
C GLU A 195 -5.91 -8.84 10.43
N LYS A 196 -5.64 -9.09 9.14
CA LYS A 196 -4.64 -8.34 8.38
C LYS A 196 -5.27 -7.03 7.93
N PHE A 197 -4.82 -5.92 8.52
CA PHE A 197 -5.34 -4.60 8.18
C PHE A 197 -4.91 -4.10 6.79
N SER A 198 -3.61 -3.90 6.56
CA SER A 198 -3.08 -3.40 5.28
C SER A 198 -1.61 -3.76 5.08
N VAL A 199 -1.10 -3.59 3.85
CA VAL A 199 0.31 -3.76 3.50
C VAL A 199 0.99 -2.39 3.47
N ILE A 200 1.96 -2.17 4.35
CA ILE A 200 2.72 -0.91 4.42
C ILE A 200 4.04 -0.93 3.63
N TYR A 201 4.59 -2.11 3.36
CA TYR A 201 5.73 -2.34 2.45
C TYR A 201 5.85 -3.84 2.13
N ASN A 202 6.63 -4.19 1.10
CA ASN A 202 6.90 -5.58 0.70
C ASN A 202 8.35 -5.97 1.04
N PRO A 203 8.57 -6.68 2.15
CA PRO A 203 9.91 -7.08 2.55
C PRO A 203 10.35 -8.42 1.94
N TYR A 204 11.66 -8.64 1.88
CA TYR A 204 12.22 -9.95 1.57
C TYR A 204 13.56 -10.19 2.26
N THR A 205 13.93 -11.46 2.47
CA THR A 205 15.20 -11.83 3.13
C THR A 205 16.25 -12.25 2.11
N ILE A 206 17.52 -12.05 2.45
CA ILE A 206 18.66 -12.39 1.59
C ILE A 206 19.78 -13.05 2.40
N TRP A 207 20.60 -13.86 1.74
CA TRP A 207 22.00 -14.04 2.13
C TRP A 207 22.85 -13.19 1.19
N GLY A 208 23.69 -12.34 1.76
CA GLY A 208 24.54 -11.43 1.02
C GLY A 208 26.02 -11.71 1.23
N VAL A 209 26.83 -11.24 0.29
CA VAL A 209 28.30 -11.17 0.40
C VAL A 209 28.77 -9.76 0.05
N PRO A 210 29.89 -9.28 0.60
CA PRO A 210 30.51 -8.05 0.14
C PRO A 210 30.82 -8.07 -1.37
N ASP A 211 30.71 -6.92 -2.03
CA ASP A 211 30.93 -6.78 -3.48
C ASP A 211 32.35 -7.11 -3.96
N TYR A 212 33.34 -7.00 -3.07
CA TYR A 212 34.72 -7.40 -3.36
C TYR A 212 34.91 -8.93 -3.47
N ILE A 213 33.92 -9.74 -3.10
CA ILE A 213 33.95 -11.19 -3.35
C ILE A 213 33.56 -11.44 -4.81
N PRO A 214 34.43 -12.03 -5.64
CA PRO A 214 34.18 -12.19 -7.07
C PRO A 214 32.92 -13.01 -7.37
N ALA A 215 32.06 -12.47 -8.23
CA ALA A 215 30.79 -13.12 -8.59
C ALA A 215 30.97 -14.43 -9.37
N ASN A 216 32.08 -14.58 -10.10
CA ASN A 216 32.44 -15.83 -10.77
C ASN A 216 32.89 -16.93 -9.79
N GLU A 217 33.40 -16.56 -8.61
CA GLU A 217 33.72 -17.51 -7.54
C GLU A 217 32.47 -17.86 -6.72
N VAL A 218 31.70 -16.85 -6.28
CA VAL A 218 30.55 -17.01 -5.38
C VAL A 218 29.32 -16.26 -5.92
N ALA A 219 28.44 -16.94 -6.64
CA ALA A 219 27.18 -16.39 -7.17
C ALA A 219 25.93 -16.88 -6.42
N SER A 220 26.03 -18.03 -5.76
CA SER A 220 24.93 -18.75 -5.14
C SER A 220 25.35 -19.37 -3.80
N VAL A 221 24.37 -19.74 -2.99
CA VAL A 221 24.61 -20.48 -1.74
C VAL A 221 25.36 -21.80 -1.99
N GLY A 222 25.10 -22.45 -3.14
CA GLY A 222 25.79 -23.69 -3.52
C GLY A 222 27.30 -23.51 -3.70
N ASP A 223 27.75 -22.33 -4.12
CA ASP A 223 29.17 -22.03 -4.37
C ASP A 223 30.02 -22.00 -3.09
N LEU A 224 29.38 -21.84 -1.92
CA LEU A 224 30.08 -21.86 -0.62
C LEU A 224 30.79 -23.19 -0.35
N LYS A 225 30.37 -24.26 -1.03
CA LYS A 225 30.96 -25.60 -0.95
C LYS A 225 32.15 -25.81 -1.89
N LYS A 226 32.52 -24.83 -2.72
CA LYS A 226 33.73 -25.01 -3.55
C LYS A 226 34.96 -25.01 -2.63
N PRO A 227 35.92 -25.94 -2.77
CA PRO A 227 37.07 -26.02 -1.87
C PRO A 227 37.85 -24.70 -1.73
N ASN A 228 38.08 -23.98 -2.84
CA ASN A 228 38.76 -22.68 -2.84
C ASN A 228 37.95 -21.58 -2.16
N VAL A 229 36.62 -21.64 -2.20
CA VAL A 229 35.72 -20.70 -1.53
C VAL A 229 35.67 -21.02 -0.04
N ALA A 230 35.46 -22.29 0.31
CA ALA A 230 35.42 -22.75 1.68
C ALA A 230 36.73 -22.49 2.43
N ALA A 231 37.90 -22.56 1.77
CA ALA A 231 39.16 -22.23 2.41
C ALA A 231 39.29 -20.74 2.80
N LYS A 232 38.58 -19.83 2.10
CA LYS A 232 38.66 -18.38 2.32
C LYS A 232 37.51 -17.83 3.17
N MET A 233 36.32 -18.41 3.02
CA MET A 233 35.08 -17.90 3.60
C MET A 233 35.04 -18.14 5.11
N ASN A 234 34.68 -17.10 5.85
CA ASN A 234 34.43 -17.18 7.29
C ASN A 234 33.36 -18.25 7.57
N LYS A 235 33.66 -19.09 8.55
CA LYS A 235 32.85 -20.24 8.94
C LYS A 235 31.63 -19.86 9.76
N LEU A 236 31.71 -18.76 10.49
CA LEU A 236 30.61 -18.23 11.28
C LEU A 236 29.68 -17.41 10.38
N ILE A 237 28.43 -17.85 10.28
CA ILE A 237 27.32 -17.07 9.72
C ILE A 237 26.58 -16.44 10.91
N GLN A 238 26.99 -15.24 11.29
CA GLN A 238 26.39 -14.52 12.41
C GLN A 238 25.01 -13.98 12.02
N GLY A 239 23.97 -14.43 12.69
CA GLY A 239 22.61 -13.92 12.52
C GLY A 239 22.10 -13.11 13.70
N ILE A 240 20.78 -12.87 13.69
CA ILE A 240 20.05 -12.13 14.72
C ILE A 240 19.21 -13.07 15.59
N GLY A 241 18.32 -12.53 16.42
CA GLY A 241 17.57 -13.30 17.40
C GLY A 241 16.80 -14.48 16.82
N ALA A 242 16.71 -15.58 17.57
CA ALA A 242 16.15 -16.85 17.10
C ALA A 242 14.68 -16.78 16.62
N GLY A 243 13.94 -15.76 17.06
CA GLY A 243 12.57 -15.49 16.63
C GLY A 243 12.46 -14.84 15.24
N ALA A 244 13.54 -14.33 14.67
CA ALA A 244 13.52 -13.75 13.33
C ALA A 244 13.37 -14.83 12.25
N GLY A 245 12.63 -14.53 11.18
CA GLY A 245 12.50 -15.40 10.01
C GLY A 245 13.87 -15.74 9.42
N ILE A 246 14.67 -14.71 9.10
CA ILE A 246 16.01 -14.88 8.52
C ILE A 246 16.91 -15.80 9.35
N SER A 247 16.88 -15.74 10.68
CA SER A 247 17.68 -16.63 11.53
C SER A 247 17.23 -18.08 11.46
N ARG A 248 15.92 -18.34 11.34
CA ARG A 248 15.40 -19.70 11.13
C ARG A 248 15.74 -20.21 9.74
N PHE A 249 15.51 -19.39 8.72
CA PHE A 249 15.80 -19.72 7.33
C PHE A 249 17.29 -20.01 7.15
N SER A 250 18.16 -19.24 7.79
CA SER A 250 19.61 -19.44 7.74
C SER A 250 20.05 -20.79 8.31
N ARG A 251 19.46 -21.22 9.44
CA ARG A 251 19.72 -22.58 9.98
C ARG A 251 19.25 -23.67 9.03
N GLU A 252 18.05 -23.52 8.47
CA GLU A 252 17.51 -24.44 7.46
C GLU A 252 18.41 -24.50 6.21
N ILE A 253 18.98 -23.37 5.78
CA ILE A 253 19.94 -23.31 4.67
C ILE A 253 21.21 -24.08 5.01
N VAL A 254 21.83 -23.82 6.18
CA VAL A 254 23.05 -24.53 6.61
C VAL A 254 22.83 -26.04 6.63
N GLU A 255 21.69 -26.50 7.15
CA GLU A 255 21.31 -27.90 7.21
C GLU A 255 21.06 -28.49 5.81
N LYS A 256 20.16 -27.90 5.02
CA LYS A 256 19.74 -28.45 3.70
C LYS A 256 20.85 -28.42 2.66
N TYR A 257 21.72 -27.41 2.69
CA TYR A 257 22.88 -27.36 1.81
C TYR A 257 24.07 -28.19 2.33
N LYS A 258 23.97 -28.76 3.54
CA LYS A 258 25.04 -29.50 4.23
C LYS A 258 26.32 -28.67 4.40
N LEU A 259 26.17 -27.38 4.72
CA LEU A 259 27.31 -26.48 4.85
C LEU A 259 28.19 -26.82 6.07
N GLY A 260 27.65 -27.54 7.06
CA GLY A 260 28.41 -28.05 8.21
C GLY A 260 29.55 -28.99 7.82
N GLU A 261 29.40 -29.77 6.74
CA GLU A 261 30.49 -30.63 6.21
C GLU A 261 31.68 -29.82 5.69
N TRP A 262 31.47 -28.52 5.42
CA TRP A 262 32.48 -27.55 4.99
C TRP A 262 32.90 -26.59 6.11
N GLY A 263 32.52 -26.90 7.35
CA GLY A 263 32.86 -26.15 8.56
C GLY A 263 31.97 -24.93 8.85
N TYR A 264 30.98 -24.62 8.00
CA TYR A 264 30.10 -23.48 8.25
C TYR A 264 29.08 -23.79 9.35
N HIS A 265 28.79 -22.80 10.18
CA HIS A 265 27.76 -22.88 11.20
C HIS A 265 27.06 -21.53 11.35
N PHE A 266 25.79 -21.57 11.78
CA PHE A 266 25.00 -20.38 12.03
C PHE A 266 24.86 -20.16 13.54
N GLU A 267 25.07 -18.92 13.99
CA GLU A 267 24.83 -18.54 15.37
C GLU A 267 23.77 -17.44 15.46
N ASN A 268 22.88 -17.56 16.45
CA ASN A 268 21.97 -16.47 16.79
C ASN A 268 22.73 -15.42 17.60
N GLY A 269 22.39 -14.16 17.40
CA GLY A 269 22.87 -13.05 18.22
C GLY A 269 21.86 -11.92 18.26
N SER A 270 22.31 -10.74 18.63
CA SER A 270 21.58 -9.49 18.47
C SER A 270 21.70 -8.94 17.05
N MET A 271 20.93 -7.89 16.74
CA MET A 271 21.13 -7.12 15.50
C MET A 271 22.54 -6.50 15.45
N GLU A 272 23.05 -6.07 16.61
CA GLU A 272 24.36 -5.47 16.75
C GLU A 272 25.48 -6.48 16.50
N ASP A 273 25.32 -7.73 16.96
CA ASP A 273 26.29 -8.80 16.69
C ASP A 273 26.45 -9.06 15.19
N CYS A 274 25.31 -9.16 14.47
CA CYS A 274 25.29 -9.36 13.02
C CYS A 274 25.95 -8.19 12.26
N VAL A 275 25.61 -6.94 12.61
CA VAL A 275 26.21 -5.74 12.02
C VAL A 275 27.70 -5.71 12.28
N ASN A 276 28.11 -5.84 13.54
CA ASN A 276 29.51 -5.73 13.93
C ASN A 276 30.35 -6.85 13.30
N ALA A 277 29.81 -8.07 13.17
CA ALA A 277 30.48 -9.15 12.46
C ALA A 277 30.70 -8.81 10.98
N PHE A 278 29.68 -8.29 10.30
CA PHE A 278 29.80 -7.86 8.91
C PHE A 278 30.78 -6.69 8.73
N GLU A 279 30.68 -5.64 9.53
CA GLU A 279 31.53 -4.45 9.41
C GLU A 279 33.01 -4.77 9.69
N ARG A 280 33.29 -5.63 10.68
CA ARG A 280 34.66 -6.12 10.95
C ARG A 280 35.22 -6.88 9.74
N ALA A 281 34.45 -7.80 9.17
CA ALA A 281 34.87 -8.56 8.00
C ALA A 281 35.06 -7.65 6.77
N TYR A 282 34.15 -6.68 6.56
CA TYR A 282 34.22 -5.72 5.47
C TYR A 282 35.48 -4.84 5.55
N ALA A 283 35.80 -4.32 6.75
CA ALA A 283 36.99 -3.50 6.99
C ALA A 283 38.30 -4.25 6.69
N LYS A 284 38.33 -5.55 6.99
CA LYS A 284 39.50 -6.43 6.77
C LYS A 284 39.52 -7.11 5.40
N LYS A 285 38.51 -6.88 4.56
CA LYS A 285 38.32 -7.59 3.28
C LYS A 285 38.22 -9.12 3.44
N GLU A 286 37.70 -9.59 4.57
CA GLU A 286 37.47 -11.01 4.84
C GLU A 286 36.24 -11.52 4.11
N TRP A 287 36.29 -12.74 3.57
CA TRP A 287 35.15 -13.33 2.89
C TRP A 287 34.09 -13.71 3.93
N VAL A 288 32.89 -13.13 3.83
CA VAL A 288 31.81 -13.36 4.79
C VAL A 288 30.46 -13.47 4.08
N VAL A 289 29.61 -14.35 4.59
CA VAL A 289 28.17 -14.37 4.28
C VAL A 289 27.43 -13.65 5.39
N VAL A 290 26.59 -12.68 5.02
CA VAL A 290 25.76 -11.95 5.97
C VAL A 290 24.28 -12.24 5.70
N PRO A 291 23.53 -12.78 6.68
CA PRO A 291 22.08 -12.95 6.58
C PRO A 291 21.37 -11.61 6.80
N LEU A 292 20.75 -11.05 5.75
CA LEU A 292 20.11 -9.73 5.73
C LEU A 292 18.70 -9.78 5.12
N TRP A 293 18.15 -8.59 4.84
CA TRP A 293 16.82 -8.41 4.29
C TRP A 293 16.66 -7.00 3.71
N HIS A 294 15.58 -6.78 2.97
CA HIS A 294 15.13 -5.46 2.55
C HIS A 294 13.77 -5.12 3.18
N PRO A 295 13.59 -3.88 3.69
CA PRO A 295 14.56 -2.79 3.79
C PRO A 295 15.55 -2.96 4.98
N GLN A 296 16.82 -2.60 4.78
CA GLN A 296 17.88 -2.62 5.79
C GLN A 296 18.95 -1.56 5.50
N TYR A 297 19.37 -0.81 6.53
CA TYR A 297 20.25 0.35 6.37
C TYR A 297 21.67 -0.01 5.92
N LEU A 298 22.15 -1.21 6.20
CA LEU A 298 23.49 -1.65 5.77
C LEU A 298 23.67 -1.51 4.25
N HIS A 299 22.61 -1.67 3.46
CA HIS A 299 22.65 -1.53 2.01
C HIS A 299 22.85 -0.08 1.53
N SER A 300 22.61 0.93 2.36
CA SER A 300 22.94 2.32 2.00
C SER A 300 24.39 2.67 2.28
N LYS A 301 25.05 1.94 3.19
CA LYS A 301 26.46 2.15 3.56
C LYS A 301 27.42 1.26 2.79
N TYR A 302 27.00 0.04 2.47
CA TYR A 302 27.86 -0.99 1.90
C TYR A 302 27.22 -1.63 0.68
N LYS A 303 28.06 -1.94 -0.32
CA LYS A 303 27.66 -2.73 -1.48
C LYS A 303 27.67 -4.21 -1.10
N ILE A 304 26.47 -4.74 -0.88
CA ILE A 304 26.24 -6.13 -0.51
C ILE A 304 25.51 -6.81 -1.67
N ARG A 305 26.14 -7.83 -2.25
CA ARG A 305 25.60 -8.59 -3.36
C ARG A 305 24.84 -9.80 -2.84
N GLU A 306 23.61 -9.95 -3.29
CA GLU A 306 22.76 -11.09 -2.95
C GLU A 306 23.30 -12.39 -3.57
N LEU A 307 23.23 -13.49 -2.82
CA LEU A 307 23.49 -14.84 -3.30
C LEU A 307 22.21 -15.46 -3.83
N LYS A 308 22.28 -16.11 -4.99
CA LYS A 308 21.17 -16.94 -5.50
C LYS A 308 20.93 -18.13 -4.57
N GLU A 309 19.68 -18.33 -4.18
CA GLU A 309 19.23 -19.46 -3.37
C GLU A 309 18.02 -20.11 -4.09
N PRO A 310 18.26 -21.09 -4.97
CA PRO A 310 17.21 -21.63 -5.84
C PRO A 310 16.19 -22.54 -5.13
N ASN A 311 16.43 -22.96 -3.89
CA ASN A 311 15.54 -23.89 -3.18
C ASN A 311 14.42 -23.19 -2.39
N GLY A 312 14.31 -21.85 -2.47
CA GLY A 312 13.23 -21.09 -1.84
C GLY A 312 13.27 -21.08 -0.30
N LEU A 313 14.43 -21.37 0.29
CA LEU A 313 14.68 -21.41 1.73
C LEU A 313 14.62 -20.03 2.38
N LEU A 314 14.95 -18.97 1.64
CA LEU A 314 14.81 -17.59 2.11
C LEU A 314 13.36 -17.07 2.11
N ARG A 315 12.39 -17.88 1.65
CA ARG A 315 10.95 -17.52 1.61
C ARG A 315 10.67 -16.17 0.94
N VAL A 316 11.54 -15.78 -0.01
CA VAL A 316 11.34 -14.61 -0.88
C VAL A 316 10.18 -14.95 -1.81
N PRO A 317 9.13 -14.12 -1.90
CA PRO A 317 8.14 -14.25 -2.96
C PRO A 317 8.89 -14.26 -4.31
N PRO A 318 8.52 -15.10 -5.29
CA PRO A 318 9.18 -15.08 -6.58
C PRO A 318 9.20 -13.63 -7.10
N PRO A 319 10.35 -13.15 -7.62
CA PRO A 319 10.38 -11.83 -8.24
C PRO A 319 9.29 -11.77 -9.31
N PRO A 320 8.69 -10.59 -9.56
CA PRO A 320 7.88 -10.39 -10.75
C PRO A 320 8.65 -10.95 -11.95
N ALA A 321 7.98 -11.75 -12.78
CA ALA A 321 8.63 -12.55 -13.81
C ALA A 321 9.73 -11.76 -14.54
N ALA A 322 10.95 -12.34 -14.58
CA ALA A 322 12.09 -11.73 -15.25
C ALA A 322 11.74 -11.45 -16.72
N VAL A 323 12.12 -10.25 -17.18
CA VAL A 323 11.86 -9.76 -18.53
C VAL A 323 12.50 -10.71 -19.54
N VAL A 324 11.69 -11.28 -20.44
CA VAL A 324 12.12 -12.28 -21.44
C VAL A 324 12.78 -11.60 -22.66
N ALA A 325 13.37 -10.41 -22.52
CA ALA A 325 13.94 -9.66 -23.64
C ALA A 325 15.02 -8.63 -23.25
N THR A 326 15.84 -8.23 -24.21
CA THR A 326 16.95 -7.25 -24.09
C THR A 326 16.51 -5.78 -23.89
N TYR A 327 15.24 -5.54 -23.60
CA TYR A 327 14.65 -4.22 -23.42
C TYR A 327 14.02 -4.05 -22.03
N LEU A 328 13.83 -2.82 -21.59
CA LEU A 328 13.20 -2.53 -20.30
C LEU A 328 11.68 -2.73 -20.37
N PRO A 329 11.03 -3.25 -19.31
CA PRO A 329 9.59 -3.50 -19.32
C PRO A 329 8.78 -2.20 -19.33
N PHE A 330 9.36 -1.11 -18.82
CA PHE A 330 8.90 0.26 -18.96
C PHE A 330 10.08 1.23 -18.81
N GLN A 331 9.90 2.46 -19.30
CA GLN A 331 10.80 3.59 -19.08
C GLN A 331 10.02 4.76 -18.49
N LYS A 332 10.68 5.57 -17.66
CA LYS A 332 10.11 6.82 -17.13
C LYS A 332 10.86 8.03 -17.68
N ILE A 333 10.13 9.07 -18.05
CA ILE A 333 10.66 10.37 -18.44
C ILE A 333 9.82 11.43 -17.75
N GLY A 334 10.38 12.14 -16.76
CA GLY A 334 9.61 13.01 -15.89
C GLY A 334 8.51 12.23 -15.17
N ASN A 335 7.26 12.68 -15.31
CA ASN A 335 6.08 11.99 -14.80
C ASN A 335 5.46 11.01 -15.80
N ILE A 336 5.99 10.87 -17.02
CA ILE A 336 5.44 9.93 -18.02
C ILE A 336 6.09 8.56 -17.88
N ILE A 337 5.25 7.51 -17.91
CA ILE A 337 5.62 6.10 -17.92
C ILE A 337 5.19 5.53 -19.27
N MET A 338 6.11 4.86 -19.96
CA MET A 338 5.82 4.13 -21.19
C MET A 338 6.20 2.66 -21.01
N THR A 339 5.26 1.74 -21.24
CA THR A 339 5.52 0.30 -21.13
C THR A 339 5.96 -0.28 -22.47
N SER A 340 6.81 -1.30 -22.42
CA SER A 340 6.89 -2.26 -23.51
C SER A 340 5.55 -2.98 -23.68
N PHE A 341 5.33 -3.58 -24.84
CA PHE A 341 4.10 -4.30 -25.13
C PHE A 341 3.89 -5.50 -24.19
N GLN A 342 2.64 -5.68 -23.76
CA GLN A 342 2.20 -6.74 -22.86
C GLN A 342 1.35 -7.76 -23.62
N LEU A 343 1.82 -8.99 -23.58
CA LEU A 343 1.21 -10.17 -24.21
C LEU A 343 0.39 -10.94 -23.15
N PRO A 344 -0.47 -11.90 -23.55
CA PRO A 344 -1.32 -12.64 -22.63
C PRO A 344 -0.54 -13.75 -21.92
N PHE A 345 0.51 -13.38 -21.19
CA PHE A 345 1.26 -14.28 -20.33
C PHE A 345 0.51 -14.55 -19.04
N LYS A 346 0.58 -15.80 -18.58
CA LYS A 346 0.12 -16.24 -17.26
C LYS A 346 1.14 -17.22 -16.70
N ASN A 347 1.59 -17.01 -15.46
CA ASN A 347 2.61 -17.83 -14.81
C ASN A 347 3.90 -18.02 -15.66
N GLY A 348 4.31 -16.97 -16.38
CA GLY A 348 5.52 -16.98 -17.21
C GLY A 348 5.40 -17.73 -18.55
N LYS A 349 4.21 -18.21 -18.92
CA LYS A 349 3.94 -18.86 -20.22
C LYS A 349 2.91 -18.06 -21.02
N LEU A 350 3.04 -18.07 -22.34
CA LEU A 350 2.06 -17.45 -23.23
C LEU A 350 0.78 -18.31 -23.18
N GLU A 351 -0.29 -17.78 -22.57
CA GLU A 351 -1.52 -18.54 -22.31
C GLU A 351 -2.32 -18.77 -23.60
N TYR A 352 -2.25 -17.83 -24.54
CA TYR A 352 -3.01 -17.86 -25.79
C TYR A 352 -2.11 -17.58 -26.98
N ALA A 353 -2.24 -18.41 -28.03
CA ALA A 353 -1.54 -18.26 -29.30
C ALA A 353 -2.50 -18.58 -30.45
N GLY A 354 -2.57 -17.71 -31.46
CA GLY A 354 -3.52 -17.81 -32.57
C GLY A 354 -4.07 -16.45 -32.99
N LYS A 355 -5.11 -16.47 -33.83
CA LYS A 355 -5.71 -15.27 -34.42
C LYS A 355 -7.21 -15.16 -34.11
N LEU A 356 -7.66 -13.93 -34.00
CA LEU A 356 -9.08 -13.59 -33.96
C LEU A 356 -9.72 -13.83 -35.33
N GLY A 357 -10.91 -14.43 -35.33
CA GLY A 357 -11.63 -14.88 -36.53
C GLY A 357 -11.18 -16.25 -37.06
N LYS A 358 -10.25 -16.93 -36.36
CA LYS A 358 -9.87 -18.32 -36.66
C LYS A 358 -9.85 -19.18 -35.40
N GLU A 359 -8.88 -18.98 -34.52
CA GLU A 359 -8.79 -19.72 -33.26
C GLU A 359 -9.66 -19.09 -32.15
N TYR A 360 -9.87 -17.77 -32.20
CA TYR A 360 -10.58 -17.04 -31.16
C TYR A 360 -11.72 -16.17 -31.72
N THR A 361 -12.82 -16.11 -30.98
CA THR A 361 -13.95 -15.21 -31.23
C THR A 361 -13.71 -13.82 -30.64
N THR A 362 -14.51 -12.82 -31.04
CA THR A 362 -14.49 -11.47 -30.46
C THR A 362 -14.62 -11.46 -28.94
N ASN A 363 -15.53 -12.27 -28.39
CA ASN A 363 -15.76 -12.35 -26.93
C ASN A 363 -14.56 -12.98 -26.19
N GLN A 364 -13.96 -14.03 -26.74
CA GLN A 364 -12.70 -14.57 -26.18
C GLN A 364 -11.56 -13.55 -26.30
N GLY A 365 -11.52 -12.81 -27.41
CA GLY A 365 -10.60 -11.69 -27.60
C GLY A 365 -10.67 -10.66 -26.48
N LYS A 366 -11.87 -10.29 -26.02
CA LYS A 366 -12.04 -9.37 -24.88
C LYS A 366 -11.38 -9.91 -23.61
N GLN A 367 -11.55 -11.18 -23.31
CA GLN A 367 -10.93 -11.83 -22.14
C GLN A 367 -9.40 -11.88 -22.25
N ILE A 368 -8.90 -12.16 -23.47
CA ILE A 368 -7.46 -12.14 -23.76
C ILE A 368 -6.90 -10.71 -23.61
N ALA A 369 -7.63 -9.70 -24.09
CA ALA A 369 -7.27 -8.29 -23.95
C ALA A 369 -7.25 -7.84 -22.48
N GLN A 370 -8.20 -8.33 -21.66
CA GLN A 370 -8.18 -8.12 -20.21
C GLN A 370 -6.92 -8.71 -19.56
N LEU A 371 -6.51 -9.91 -19.94
CA LEU A 371 -5.26 -10.49 -19.43
C LEU A 371 -4.03 -9.67 -19.82
N CYS A 372 -3.96 -9.20 -21.07
CA CYS A 372 -2.88 -8.29 -21.50
C CYS A 372 -2.90 -6.98 -20.69
N ALA A 373 -4.08 -6.45 -20.39
CA ALA A 373 -4.24 -5.24 -19.60
C ALA A 373 -3.84 -5.44 -18.14
N LEU A 374 -4.17 -6.58 -17.51
CA LEU A 374 -3.69 -6.95 -16.18
C LEU A 374 -2.15 -6.98 -16.12
N ASN A 375 -1.52 -7.54 -17.15
CA ASN A 375 -0.06 -7.54 -17.27
C ASN A 375 0.51 -6.11 -17.39
N GLY A 376 -0.17 -5.22 -18.12
CA GLY A 376 0.14 -3.78 -18.18
C GLY A 376 -0.01 -3.06 -16.85
N ILE A 377 -1.11 -3.29 -16.14
CA ILE A 377 -1.34 -2.75 -14.79
C ILE A 377 -0.21 -3.17 -13.84
N ALA A 378 0.27 -4.41 -13.94
CA ALA A 378 1.39 -4.88 -13.14
C ALA A 378 2.68 -4.07 -13.42
N GLN A 379 2.97 -3.74 -14.69
CA GLN A 379 4.11 -2.89 -15.04
C GLN A 379 3.93 -1.46 -14.54
N LEU A 380 2.74 -0.87 -14.70
CA LEU A 380 2.43 0.47 -14.19
C LEU A 380 2.53 0.52 -12.66
N LYS A 381 2.11 -0.52 -11.95
CA LYS A 381 2.26 -0.65 -10.50
C LYS A 381 3.72 -0.62 -10.09
N LEU A 382 4.58 -1.39 -10.76
CA LEU A 382 6.02 -1.38 -10.49
C LEU A 382 6.63 -0.01 -10.79
N ALA A 383 6.22 0.62 -11.89
CA ALA A 383 6.62 1.97 -12.24
C ALA A 383 6.14 3.02 -11.22
N ALA A 384 5.01 2.82 -10.54
CA ALA A 384 4.53 3.73 -9.51
C ALA A 384 5.02 3.38 -8.09
N ASN A 385 6.13 2.64 -7.95
CA ASN A 385 6.64 2.17 -6.66
C ASN A 385 5.58 1.40 -5.84
N ASN A 386 4.74 0.63 -6.54
CA ASN A 386 3.61 -0.16 -6.04
C ASN A 386 2.36 0.62 -5.63
N ASP A 387 2.28 1.91 -5.92
CA ASP A 387 1.10 2.74 -5.66
C ASP A 387 0.32 3.05 -6.94
N LEU A 388 -0.71 2.26 -7.23
CA LEU A 388 -1.56 2.45 -8.41
C LEU A 388 -2.45 3.69 -8.33
N THR A 389 -2.64 4.29 -7.15
CA THR A 389 -3.47 5.51 -7.01
C THR A 389 -2.81 6.72 -7.68
N LYS A 390 -1.49 6.65 -7.88
CA LYS A 390 -0.69 7.66 -8.58
C LYS A 390 -0.67 7.49 -10.09
N ILE A 391 -1.43 6.57 -10.67
CA ILE A 391 -1.42 6.34 -12.12
C ILE A 391 -2.64 6.95 -12.77
N ARG A 392 -2.41 7.72 -13.83
CA ARG A 392 -3.40 8.07 -14.84
C ARG A 392 -3.01 7.46 -16.17
N VAL A 393 -3.87 6.63 -16.76
CA VAL A 393 -3.63 6.03 -18.07
C VAL A 393 -3.96 7.05 -19.14
N VAL A 394 -2.95 7.48 -19.90
CA VAL A 394 -3.08 8.49 -20.95
C VAL A 394 -3.50 7.84 -22.27
N LYS A 395 -2.85 6.72 -22.62
CA LYS A 395 -3.10 6.03 -23.88
C LYS A 395 -2.90 4.52 -23.77
N ILE A 396 -3.75 3.76 -24.46
CA ILE A 396 -3.54 2.35 -24.77
C ILE A 396 -3.27 2.17 -26.27
N ASP A 397 -2.14 1.56 -26.59
CA ASP A 397 -1.80 1.10 -27.94
C ASP A 397 -2.23 -0.36 -28.09
N GLY A 398 -3.37 -0.59 -28.75
CA GLY A 398 -4.00 -1.90 -28.88
C GLY A 398 -3.76 -2.56 -30.24
N HIS A 399 -3.17 -3.76 -30.22
CA HIS A 399 -2.84 -4.55 -31.39
C HIS A 399 -3.54 -5.92 -31.31
N VAL A 400 -4.27 -6.29 -32.35
CA VAL A 400 -5.02 -7.56 -32.42
C VAL A 400 -4.53 -8.38 -33.59
N GLY A 401 -4.07 -9.61 -33.33
CA GLY A 401 -3.72 -10.59 -34.36
C GLY A 401 -4.99 -11.22 -34.92
N CYS A 402 -5.28 -11.01 -36.21
CA CYS A 402 -6.55 -11.46 -36.80
C CYS A 402 -6.39 -11.97 -38.23
N VAL A 403 -7.41 -12.69 -38.71
CA VAL A 403 -7.53 -13.03 -40.12
C VAL A 403 -7.94 -11.82 -40.96
N GLU A 404 -7.75 -11.94 -42.27
CA GLU A 404 -8.26 -10.96 -43.23
C GLU A 404 -9.79 -10.83 -43.11
N GLY A 405 -10.31 -9.61 -43.18
CA GLY A 405 -11.74 -9.32 -43.07
C GLY A 405 -12.31 -9.27 -41.65
N PHE A 406 -11.51 -9.52 -40.61
CA PHE A 406 -11.97 -9.40 -39.22
C PHE A 406 -12.02 -7.92 -38.77
N ASN A 407 -13.22 -7.38 -38.57
CA ASN A 407 -13.44 -5.95 -38.29
C ASN A 407 -13.72 -5.62 -36.81
N ASP A 408 -13.84 -6.64 -35.95
CA ASP A 408 -14.21 -6.47 -34.53
C ASP A 408 -13.03 -6.04 -33.63
N ILE A 409 -11.93 -5.55 -34.20
CA ILE A 409 -10.72 -5.13 -33.48
C ILE A 409 -11.04 -4.16 -32.32
N PRO A 410 -11.87 -3.10 -32.51
CA PRO A 410 -12.22 -2.22 -31.40
C PRO A 410 -13.05 -2.92 -30.31
N LEU A 411 -13.91 -3.87 -30.69
CA LEU A 411 -14.73 -4.63 -29.75
C LEU A 411 -13.88 -5.58 -28.90
N VAL A 412 -12.86 -6.23 -29.47
CA VAL A 412 -11.88 -7.01 -28.72
C VAL A 412 -11.17 -6.14 -27.68
N LEU A 413 -10.69 -4.96 -28.10
CA LEU A 413 -9.95 -4.05 -27.22
C LEU A 413 -10.82 -3.37 -26.15
N ASN A 414 -12.15 -3.41 -26.27
CA ASN A 414 -13.04 -2.96 -25.19
C ASN A 414 -12.80 -3.74 -23.90
N GLY A 415 -12.44 -5.02 -23.97
CA GLY A 415 -12.12 -5.78 -22.76
C GLY A 415 -10.98 -5.15 -21.95
N ALA A 416 -9.94 -4.65 -22.63
CA ALA A 416 -8.85 -3.92 -21.97
C ALA A 416 -9.31 -2.56 -21.43
N SER A 417 -10.05 -1.79 -22.24
CA SER A 417 -10.50 -0.46 -21.84
C SER A 417 -11.49 -0.48 -20.69
N GLU A 418 -12.43 -1.42 -20.68
CA GLU A 418 -13.40 -1.63 -19.60
C GLU A 418 -12.69 -1.92 -18.28
N LEU A 419 -11.74 -2.86 -18.27
CA LEU A 419 -10.95 -3.18 -17.09
C LEU A 419 -10.13 -1.98 -16.58
N ILE A 420 -9.49 -1.22 -17.49
CA ILE A 420 -8.69 -0.05 -17.12
C ILE A 420 -9.58 1.05 -16.53
N ASN A 421 -10.74 1.29 -17.11
CA ASN A 421 -11.72 2.24 -16.58
C ASN A 421 -12.26 1.79 -15.21
N GLU A 422 -12.48 0.49 -15.01
CA GLU A 422 -12.91 -0.06 -13.72
C GLU A 422 -11.82 0.10 -12.64
N VAL A 423 -10.57 -0.19 -12.98
CA VAL A 423 -9.45 -0.14 -12.01
C VAL A 423 -9.07 1.30 -11.64
N PHE A 424 -9.00 2.20 -12.63
CA PHE A 424 -8.50 3.57 -12.43
C PHE A 424 -9.58 4.65 -12.45
N GLN A 425 -10.84 4.30 -12.72
CA GLN A 425 -11.97 5.23 -12.73
C GLN A 425 -11.70 6.41 -13.67
N GLU A 426 -11.84 7.66 -13.22
CA GLU A 426 -11.54 8.86 -14.02
C GLU A 426 -10.10 8.88 -14.54
N ASN A 427 -9.14 8.39 -13.74
CA ASN A 427 -7.74 8.26 -14.14
C ASN A 427 -7.52 7.14 -15.17
N GLY A 428 -8.53 6.30 -15.41
CA GLY A 428 -8.52 5.26 -16.42
C GLY A 428 -8.98 5.74 -17.79
N LYS A 429 -9.65 6.89 -17.91
CA LYS A 429 -10.18 7.38 -19.20
C LYS A 429 -9.03 7.78 -20.14
N HIS A 430 -8.74 6.91 -21.11
CA HIS A 430 -7.57 6.98 -21.97
C HIS A 430 -7.93 7.17 -23.45
N ALA A 431 -6.99 7.74 -24.21
CA ALA A 431 -6.99 7.61 -25.66
C ALA A 431 -6.64 6.16 -26.07
N ARG A 432 -7.12 5.69 -27.22
CA ARG A 432 -6.83 4.33 -27.69
C ARG A 432 -6.51 4.28 -29.17
N THR A 433 -5.46 3.54 -29.51
CA THR A 433 -5.20 3.08 -30.89
C THR A 433 -5.64 1.63 -31.02
N ALA A 434 -6.29 1.29 -32.13
CA ALA A 434 -6.83 -0.05 -32.39
C ALA A 434 -6.42 -0.50 -33.79
N LEU A 435 -5.49 -1.47 -33.88
CA LEU A 435 -4.93 -1.95 -35.14
C LEU A 435 -4.99 -3.47 -35.24
N GLY A 436 -5.40 -3.97 -36.41
CA GLY A 436 -5.37 -5.38 -36.77
C GLY A 436 -4.06 -5.74 -37.45
N HIS A 437 -3.51 -6.91 -37.13
CA HIS A 437 -2.23 -7.39 -37.65
C HIS A 437 -2.36 -8.81 -38.17
N HIS A 438 -1.78 -9.07 -39.33
CA HIS A 438 -1.70 -10.43 -39.85
C HIS A 438 -0.63 -11.27 -39.12
N VAL A 439 0.44 -10.65 -38.63
CA VAL A 439 1.53 -11.34 -37.91
C VAL A 439 1.80 -10.60 -36.60
N MET A 440 1.84 -11.35 -35.51
CA MET A 440 2.07 -10.85 -34.16
C MET A 440 3.28 -11.56 -33.52
N PRO A 441 4.02 -10.90 -32.60
CA PRO A 441 5.07 -11.55 -31.85
C PRO A 441 4.57 -12.80 -31.13
N LEU A 442 5.35 -13.89 -31.20
CA LEU A 442 5.03 -15.18 -30.58
C LEU A 442 3.66 -15.76 -30.96
N ASN A 443 3.08 -15.32 -32.08
CA ASN A 443 1.72 -15.67 -32.49
C ASN A 443 0.64 -15.28 -31.44
N ALA A 444 0.88 -14.21 -30.67
CA ALA A 444 -0.08 -13.76 -29.66
C ALA A 444 -1.33 -13.10 -30.29
N PRO A 445 -2.54 -13.42 -29.81
CA PRO A 445 -3.79 -12.89 -30.37
C PRO A 445 -4.05 -11.41 -30.03
N VAL A 446 -3.54 -10.92 -28.90
CA VAL A 446 -3.67 -9.51 -28.48
C VAL A 446 -2.35 -9.05 -27.85
N MET A 447 -2.01 -7.79 -28.02
CA MET A 447 -0.85 -7.15 -27.41
C MET A 447 -1.17 -5.67 -27.10
N LEU A 448 -0.80 -5.21 -25.91
CA LEU A 448 -1.14 -3.85 -25.43
C LEU A 448 0.07 -3.07 -24.95
N GLY A 449 0.20 -1.81 -25.36
CA GLY A 449 1.16 -0.85 -24.84
C GLY A 449 0.45 0.24 -24.03
N PHE A 450 1.11 0.75 -23.00
CA PHE A 450 0.52 1.77 -22.13
C PHE A 450 1.43 2.99 -22.06
N THR A 451 0.83 4.16 -22.24
CA THR A 451 1.40 5.44 -21.82
C THR A 451 0.58 5.93 -20.62
N ALA A 452 1.25 6.23 -19.52
CA ALA A 452 0.63 6.69 -18.28
C ALA A 452 1.38 7.89 -17.70
N GLU A 453 0.68 8.65 -16.87
CA GLU A 453 1.20 9.76 -16.10
C GLU A 453 1.23 9.36 -14.62
N LEU A 454 2.34 9.67 -13.94
CA LEU A 454 2.52 9.55 -12.51
C LEU A 454 2.06 10.86 -11.86
N LEU A 455 0.97 10.78 -11.10
CA LEU A 455 0.41 11.87 -10.33
C LEU A 455 1.28 12.12 -9.08
N ASN A 456 1.41 13.39 -8.70
CA ASN A 456 2.26 13.85 -7.60
C ASN A 456 1.74 13.36 -6.23
#